data_AF-E3Q5L6-F1
#
_entry.id   AF-E3Q5L6-F1
#
_cell.length_a   1.000
_cell.length_b   1.000
_cell.length_c   1.000
_cell.angle_alpha   90.00
_cell.angle_beta   90.00
_cell.angle_gamma   90.00
#
_symmetry.space_group_name_H-M   'P 1'
#
loop_
_entity.id
_entity.type
_entity.pdbx_description
1 polymer ?
#
loop_
_entity_poly.entity_id
_entity_poly.type
_entity_poly.pdbx_seq_one_letter_code
_entity_poly.pdbx_strand_id
1 'polypeptide(L)'
;MQATRLLSQQAAAPLVRRVIPNARRGHAPLRHLKLLNPESAVPTPKPRLRAGRDLLQRIGKCLAFGCNPQQTADAAAVVRTVVNDWARIEMTLSKCGTQEDLVYKQTLLRPGDEASLATPEPTWKVFGQRQQLSQVACQATMHLLNHAIATAAPDRKWIWHALRAGDITGSPGRLAVDATRLRFQPVRLPLDIITGSGEELGSHSAYARLLTYSLFSDRACLTFKVYIRSNIRMAVIADGFVQMSTSFNQATPDAISSLKQELGRMTAFQHDRDTQNRARIQHAELLNAIEKLENETWNRDDAVEDFGSASPASPA
;
A
#
# COMPACT_ATOMS: atom_id res chain seq x y z
N MET A 1 47.54 16.35 -69.61
CA MET A 1 46.12 16.71 -69.64
C MET A 1 45.78 17.38 -68.31
N GLN A 2 45.99 18.70 -68.15
CA GLN A 2 44.96 19.77 -68.25
C GLN A 2 43.67 19.41 -67.46
N ALA A 3 43.39 19.90 -66.23
CA ALA A 3 43.16 21.25 -65.70
C ALA A 3 41.84 21.92 -66.18
N THR A 4 40.79 21.92 -65.34
CA THR A 4 39.75 22.99 -65.17
C THR A 4 38.80 22.60 -64.00
N ARG A 5 38.60 23.35 -62.89
CA ARG A 5 37.82 24.61 -62.64
C ARG A 5 36.30 24.40 -62.93
N LEU A 6 35.29 24.69 -62.09
CA LEU A 6 34.94 25.88 -61.29
C LEU A 6 33.69 25.65 -60.39
N LEU A 7 33.64 26.41 -59.27
CA LEU A 7 32.50 27.17 -58.69
C LEU A 7 31.18 26.45 -58.31
N SER A 8 30.81 26.38 -57.03
CA SER A 8 30.21 27.43 -56.15
C SER A 8 28.68 27.39 -56.15
N GLN A 9 28.08 27.28 -54.96
CA GLN A 9 27.23 28.34 -54.38
C GLN A 9 26.68 27.90 -53.02
N GLN A 10 27.20 28.54 -51.98
CA GLN A 10 26.45 28.84 -50.77
C GLN A 10 25.33 29.84 -51.13
N ALA A 11 24.15 29.65 -50.56
CA ALA A 11 23.17 30.71 -50.40
C ALA A 11 22.76 30.77 -48.93
N ALA A 12 23.14 31.88 -48.30
CA ALA A 12 22.73 32.30 -46.98
C ALA A 12 21.52 33.27 -47.08
N ALA A 13 20.91 33.49 -45.91
CA ALA A 13 20.10 34.64 -45.48
C ALA A 13 18.55 34.51 -45.57
N PRO A 14 17.77 35.26 -44.75
CA PRO A 14 18.20 36.27 -43.77
C PRO A 14 17.66 36.12 -42.32
N LEU A 15 18.45 36.71 -41.42
CA LEU A 15 18.02 37.24 -40.12
C LEU A 15 16.84 38.22 -40.30
N VAL A 16 15.77 38.03 -39.53
CA VAL A 16 14.86 39.13 -39.18
C VAL A 16 14.90 39.33 -37.66
N ARG A 17 15.53 40.44 -37.31
CA ARG A 17 15.60 41.07 -36.00
C ARG A 17 14.29 41.84 -35.77
N ARG A 18 13.50 41.49 -34.76
CA ARG A 18 12.51 42.38 -34.10
C ARG A 18 12.58 42.11 -32.61
N VAL A 19 13.32 42.95 -31.88
CA VAL A 19 12.81 44.08 -31.08
C VAL A 19 11.83 43.61 -30.00
N ILE A 20 12.37 43.52 -28.79
CA ILE A 20 11.67 43.35 -27.51
C ILE A 20 10.87 44.62 -27.21
N PRO A 21 9.65 44.49 -26.69
CA PRO A 21 9.20 45.39 -25.65
C PRO A 21 8.95 44.61 -24.35
N ASN A 22 9.63 45.04 -23.29
CA ASN A 22 9.30 44.71 -21.91
C ASN A 22 7.85 45.11 -21.62
N ALA A 23 7.00 44.16 -21.23
CA ALA A 23 5.78 44.46 -20.49
C ALA A 23 5.27 43.25 -19.69
N ARG A 24 5.49 43.36 -18.37
CA ARG A 24 4.57 43.06 -17.27
C ARG A 24 4.08 41.61 -17.08
N ARG A 25 4.43 41.10 -15.89
CA ARG A 25 3.78 40.02 -15.15
C ARG A 25 2.27 40.02 -15.35
N GLY A 26 1.78 39.00 -16.05
CA GLY A 26 0.38 38.60 -16.08
C GLY A 26 0.31 37.12 -15.74
N HIS A 27 -0.35 36.79 -14.63
CA HIS A 27 -0.72 35.42 -14.29
C HIS A 27 -1.51 34.81 -15.43
N ALA A 28 -0.94 33.82 -16.10
CA ALA A 28 -1.70 32.99 -17.04
C ALA A 28 -2.67 32.10 -16.24
N PRO A 29 -3.98 32.11 -16.53
CA PRO A 29 -4.94 31.28 -15.82
C PRO A 29 -4.74 29.81 -16.21
N LEU A 30 -4.68 28.95 -15.20
CA LEU A 30 -4.69 27.49 -15.30
C LEU A 30 -5.91 27.04 -16.12
N ARG A 31 -5.72 26.83 -17.43
CA ARG A 31 -6.73 26.24 -18.29
C ARG A 31 -6.83 24.74 -17.99
N HIS A 32 -7.92 24.39 -17.30
CA HIS A 32 -8.66 23.13 -17.34
C HIS A 32 -7.84 21.83 -17.42
N LEU A 33 -7.37 21.38 -16.24
CA LEU A 33 -7.41 19.96 -15.94
C LEU A 33 -8.88 19.52 -15.95
N LYS A 34 -9.30 18.84 -17.02
CA LYS A 34 -10.55 18.07 -17.03
C LYS A 34 -10.45 17.02 -15.92
N LEU A 35 -11.06 17.32 -14.77
CA LEU A 35 -11.47 16.33 -13.79
C LEU A 35 -12.31 15.29 -14.55
N LEU A 36 -11.81 14.07 -14.63
CA LEU A 36 -12.61 12.93 -15.04
C LEU A 36 -13.75 12.80 -14.03
N ASN A 37 -14.96 13.09 -14.51
CA ASN A 37 -16.21 12.95 -13.78
C ASN A 37 -16.41 11.46 -13.45
N PRO A 38 -16.42 11.03 -12.17
CA PRO A 38 -16.71 9.66 -11.81
C PRO A 38 -18.20 9.55 -11.49
N GLU A 39 -19.07 9.68 -12.49
CA GLU A 39 -20.49 9.42 -12.28
C GLU A 39 -21.03 8.49 -13.38
N SER A 40 -21.69 7.43 -12.91
CA SER A 40 -22.38 6.36 -13.65
C SER A 40 -21.56 5.15 -14.10
N ALA A 41 -20.90 4.51 -13.13
CA ALA A 41 -21.13 3.08 -12.94
C ALA A 41 -21.30 2.87 -11.44
N VAL A 42 -22.47 2.45 -10.98
CA VAL A 42 -22.61 1.92 -9.61
C VAL A 42 -21.62 0.77 -9.53
N PRO A 43 -20.52 0.89 -8.77
CA PRO A 43 -19.61 -0.23 -8.62
C PRO A 43 -20.42 -1.25 -7.83
N THR A 44 -20.75 -2.38 -8.45
CA THR A 44 -21.19 -3.55 -7.70
C THR A 44 -20.19 -3.72 -6.55
N PRO A 45 -20.65 -3.73 -5.28
CA PRO A 45 -19.74 -3.78 -4.16
C PRO A 45 -18.94 -5.07 -4.29
N LYS A 46 -17.65 -4.94 -4.63
CA LYS A 46 -16.73 -6.08 -4.61
C LYS A 46 -16.93 -6.78 -3.28
N PRO A 47 -17.12 -8.12 -3.25
CA PRO A 47 -17.30 -8.86 -2.02
C PRO A 47 -16.19 -8.45 -1.05
N ARG A 48 -16.58 -7.81 0.05
CA ARG A 48 -15.62 -7.39 1.07
C ARG A 48 -15.13 -8.66 1.75
N LEU A 49 -13.80 -8.81 1.84
CA LEU A 49 -13.23 -9.81 2.75
C LEU A 49 -13.76 -9.48 4.16
N ARG A 50 -14.29 -10.49 4.84
CA ARG A 50 -14.83 -10.35 6.21
C ARG A 50 -13.68 -10.06 7.19
N ALA A 51 -13.96 -9.42 8.32
CA ALA A 51 -12.91 -9.27 9.33
C ALA A 51 -12.54 -10.65 9.90
N GLY A 52 -11.28 -10.86 10.28
CA GLY A 52 -10.87 -12.13 10.90
C GLY A 52 -11.65 -12.41 12.19
N ARG A 53 -12.01 -11.35 12.93
CA ARG A 53 -12.87 -11.42 14.11
C ARG A 53 -14.27 -11.97 13.79
N ASP A 54 -14.85 -11.61 12.65
CA ASP A 54 -16.16 -12.13 12.23
C ASP A 54 -16.10 -13.65 12.00
N LEU A 55 -14.99 -14.14 11.45
CA LEU A 55 -14.76 -15.57 11.27
C LEU A 55 -14.63 -16.29 12.62
N LEU A 56 -13.91 -15.70 13.57
CA LEU A 56 -13.81 -16.24 14.94
C LEU A 56 -15.16 -16.26 15.65
N GLN A 57 -16.00 -15.22 15.46
CA GLN A 57 -17.35 -15.18 16.03
C GLN A 57 -18.24 -16.30 15.47
N ARG A 58 -18.17 -16.57 14.16
CA ARG A 58 -18.89 -17.68 13.52
C ARG A 58 -18.49 -19.02 14.13
N ILE A 59 -17.19 -19.26 14.31
CA ILE A 59 -16.69 -20.50 14.93
C ILE A 59 -17.11 -20.59 16.41
N GLY A 60 -17.04 -19.48 17.14
CA GLY A 60 -17.49 -19.40 18.53
C GLY A 60 -18.98 -19.75 18.69
N LYS A 61 -19.82 -19.34 17.73
CA LYS A 61 -21.23 -19.75 17.70
C LYS A 61 -21.39 -21.26 17.54
N CYS A 62 -20.61 -21.90 16.66
CA CYS A 62 -20.63 -23.36 16.53
C CYS A 62 -20.31 -24.05 17.86
N LEU A 63 -19.29 -23.56 18.58
CA LEU A 63 -18.91 -24.11 19.88
C LEU A 63 -20.00 -23.93 20.95
N ALA A 64 -20.73 -22.81 20.92
CA ALA A 64 -21.82 -22.54 21.87
C ALA A 64 -23.07 -23.44 21.65
N PHE A 65 -23.26 -23.96 20.44
CA PHE A 65 -24.35 -24.92 20.13
C PHE A 65 -23.95 -26.38 20.36
N GLY A 66 -22.75 -26.61 20.89
CA GLY A 66 -22.21 -27.94 21.14
C GLY A 66 -21.52 -28.53 19.91
N CYS A 67 -20.25 -28.88 20.08
CA CYS A 67 -19.45 -29.63 19.12
C CYS A 67 -19.09 -31.00 19.71
N ASN A 68 -19.14 -32.06 18.91
CA ASN A 68 -18.53 -33.33 19.29
C ASN A 68 -16.98 -33.22 19.31
N PRO A 69 -16.25 -34.23 19.82
CA PRO A 69 -14.78 -34.16 19.91
C PRO A 69 -14.07 -33.91 18.56
N GLN A 70 -14.58 -34.49 17.47
CA GLN A 70 -14.02 -34.28 16.13
C GLN A 70 -14.28 -32.85 15.63
N GLN A 71 -15.51 -32.36 15.74
CA GLN A 71 -15.87 -30.99 15.37
C GLN A 71 -15.10 -29.95 16.19
N THR A 72 -14.84 -30.24 17.47
CA THR A 72 -14.03 -29.38 18.34
C THR A 72 -12.59 -29.32 17.86
N ALA A 73 -12.01 -30.45 17.46
CA ALA A 73 -10.68 -30.50 16.88
C ALA A 73 -10.61 -29.74 15.54
N ASP A 74 -11.61 -29.91 14.67
CA ASP A 74 -11.71 -29.21 13.40
C ASP A 74 -11.85 -27.69 13.61
N ALA A 75 -12.73 -27.27 14.52
CA ALA A 75 -12.90 -25.86 14.90
C ALA A 75 -11.60 -25.25 15.44
N ALA A 76 -10.86 -25.98 16.29
CA ALA A 76 -9.57 -25.52 16.80
C ALA A 76 -8.52 -25.35 15.68
N ALA A 77 -8.51 -26.26 14.71
CA ALA A 77 -7.64 -26.14 13.53
C ALA A 77 -7.98 -24.90 12.70
N VAL A 78 -9.27 -24.66 12.45
CA VAL A 78 -9.76 -23.47 11.73
C VAL A 78 -9.39 -22.18 12.48
N VAL A 79 -9.59 -22.12 13.80
CA VAL A 79 -9.21 -20.95 14.63
C VAL A 79 -7.72 -20.65 14.50
N ARG A 80 -6.84 -21.67 14.57
CA ARG A 80 -5.40 -21.47 14.39
C ARG A 80 -5.08 -20.86 13.04
N THR A 81 -5.72 -21.36 11.97
CA THR A 81 -5.56 -20.78 10.62
C THR A 81 -6.04 -19.34 10.57
N VAL A 82 -7.20 -19.00 11.16
CA VAL A 82 -7.69 -17.61 11.20
C VAL A 82 -6.71 -16.70 11.96
N VAL A 83 -6.24 -17.12 13.13
CA VAL A 83 -5.34 -16.32 13.97
C VAL A 83 -3.99 -16.10 13.29
N ASN A 84 -3.41 -17.14 12.69
CA ASN A 84 -2.05 -17.09 12.17
C ASN A 84 -1.97 -16.60 10.72
N ASP A 85 -2.92 -17.00 9.86
CA ASP A 85 -2.82 -16.81 8.41
C ASP A 85 -3.73 -15.72 7.86
N TRP A 86 -4.77 -15.28 8.58
CA TRP A 86 -5.77 -14.38 8.00
C TRP A 86 -5.16 -13.08 7.48
N ALA A 87 -4.24 -12.46 8.24
CA ALA A 87 -3.56 -11.24 7.80
C ALA A 87 -2.77 -11.47 6.50
N ARG A 88 -2.05 -12.60 6.39
CA ARG A 88 -1.30 -12.96 5.20
C ARG A 88 -2.22 -13.19 4.01
N ILE A 89 -3.32 -13.92 4.20
CA ILE A 89 -4.31 -14.20 3.15
C ILE A 89 -4.93 -12.88 2.64
N GLU A 90 -5.45 -12.05 3.55
CA GLU A 90 -6.11 -10.79 3.24
C GLU A 90 -5.19 -9.83 2.47
N MET A 91 -3.94 -9.70 2.93
CA MET A 91 -2.97 -8.78 2.32
C MET A 91 -2.42 -9.30 0.99
N THR A 92 -2.24 -10.62 0.86
CA THR A 92 -1.86 -11.25 -0.41
C THR A 92 -2.94 -11.06 -1.48
N LEU A 93 -4.21 -11.25 -1.12
CA LEU A 93 -5.35 -10.96 -2.01
C LEU A 93 -5.44 -9.47 -2.37
N SER A 94 -4.99 -8.60 -1.47
CA SER A 94 -4.84 -7.16 -1.70
C SER A 94 -3.59 -6.78 -2.51
N LYS A 95 -2.83 -7.78 -2.99
CA LYS A 95 -1.57 -7.65 -3.76
C LYS A 95 -0.47 -6.91 -3.01
N CYS A 96 -0.45 -7.05 -1.70
CA CYS A 96 0.65 -6.56 -0.87
C CYS A 96 1.65 -7.69 -0.62
N GLY A 97 2.92 -7.33 -0.52
CA GLY A 97 3.93 -8.27 0.00
C GLY A 97 3.68 -8.53 1.48
N THR A 98 3.76 -9.80 1.87
CA THR A 98 3.49 -10.26 3.23
C THR A 98 4.72 -10.85 3.93
N GLN A 99 5.88 -10.78 3.27
CA GLN A 99 7.18 -11.08 3.86
C GLN A 99 7.48 -10.09 4.99
N GLU A 100 8.14 -10.55 6.06
CA GLU A 100 8.32 -9.74 7.27
C GLU A 100 9.05 -8.41 7.03
N ASP A 101 9.98 -8.38 6.07
CA ASP A 101 10.74 -7.20 5.69
C ASP A 101 9.90 -6.13 4.96
N LEU A 102 8.76 -6.53 4.41
CA LEU A 102 7.80 -5.65 3.73
C LEU A 102 6.69 -5.13 4.64
N VAL A 103 6.52 -5.71 5.82
CA VAL A 103 5.46 -5.33 6.77
C VAL A 103 6.02 -4.33 7.78
N TYR A 104 5.50 -3.11 7.76
CA TYR A 104 5.81 -2.14 8.80
C TYR A 104 4.96 -2.42 10.04
N LYS A 105 5.59 -2.62 11.20
CA LYS A 105 4.91 -2.85 12.47
C LYS A 105 5.15 -1.66 13.40
N GLN A 106 4.10 -1.08 13.95
CA GLN A 106 4.19 0.02 14.92
C GLN A 106 3.11 -0.13 15.99
N THR A 107 3.44 0.24 17.23
CA THR A 107 2.45 0.48 18.27
C THR A 107 2.04 1.95 18.22
N LEU A 108 0.77 2.23 17.99
CA LEU A 108 0.26 3.61 18.05
C LEU A 108 0.24 4.06 19.51
N LEU A 109 0.86 5.19 19.80
CA LEU A 109 0.95 5.79 21.13
C LEU A 109 -0.12 6.88 21.29
N ARG A 110 -0.52 7.15 22.53
CA ARG A 110 -1.46 8.25 22.80
C ARG A 110 -0.83 9.59 22.40
N PRO A 111 -1.62 10.53 21.86
CA PRO A 111 -1.18 11.90 21.65
C PRO A 111 -0.68 12.50 22.96
N GLY A 112 0.59 12.92 23.01
CA GLY A 112 1.25 13.44 24.21
C GLY A 112 2.40 12.57 24.74
N ASP A 113 2.43 11.27 24.41
CA ASP A 113 3.52 10.36 24.78
C ASP A 113 4.64 10.30 23.71
N GLU A 114 4.59 11.17 22.70
CA GLU A 114 5.48 11.17 21.52
C GLU A 114 6.93 11.60 21.84
N ALA A 115 7.25 11.91 23.09
CA ALA A 115 8.46 12.62 23.50
C ALA A 115 9.77 11.80 23.49
N SER A 116 9.81 10.53 23.06
CA SER A 116 11.02 9.71 23.30
C SER A 116 11.47 8.71 22.24
N LEU A 117 10.89 8.70 21.03
CA LEU A 117 11.41 7.88 19.93
C LEU A 117 11.99 8.79 18.83
N ALA A 118 13.20 9.28 19.09
CA ALA A 118 14.06 9.91 18.10
C ALA A 118 14.43 8.92 16.98
N THR A 119 13.51 8.74 16.03
CA THR A 119 13.90 8.36 14.67
C THR A 119 14.24 9.65 13.95
N PRO A 120 15.30 9.67 13.11
CA PRO A 120 15.65 10.87 12.36
C PRO A 120 14.41 11.33 11.60
N GLU A 121 13.98 12.56 11.87
CA GLU A 121 12.83 13.16 11.21
C GLU A 121 12.98 12.95 9.71
N PRO A 122 11.96 12.43 9.02
CA PRO A 122 11.97 12.48 7.59
C PRO A 122 11.97 13.95 7.14
N THR A 123 12.74 14.30 6.12
CA THR A 123 12.87 15.66 5.58
C THR A 123 11.58 16.22 4.93
N TRP A 124 10.44 15.56 5.08
CA TRP A 124 9.17 15.90 4.44
C TRP A 124 8.08 16.32 5.43
N LYS A 125 7.38 17.43 5.09
CA LYS A 125 6.30 18.02 5.89
C LYS A 125 5.03 17.15 5.86
N VAL A 126 4.66 16.54 6.98
CA VAL A 126 3.37 15.86 7.21
C VAL A 126 2.35 16.90 7.70
N PHE A 127 1.17 16.99 7.08
CA PHE A 127 0.13 17.97 7.45
C PHE A 127 -1.11 17.29 8.10
N GLY A 128 -1.62 17.86 9.21
CA GLY A 128 -2.98 17.61 9.77
C GLY A 128 -3.05 16.77 11.06
N GLN A 129 -4.14 16.89 11.85
CA GLN A 129 -4.49 16.15 13.11
C GLN A 129 -4.41 14.61 13.04
N ARG A 130 -4.12 14.04 11.86
CA ARG A 130 -3.99 12.60 11.57
C ARG A 130 -2.53 12.23 11.29
N GLN A 131 -1.59 12.86 12.02
CA GLN A 131 -0.15 12.72 11.78
C GLN A 131 0.30 11.26 11.90
N GLN A 132 -0.18 10.53 12.90
CA GLN A 132 0.26 9.14 13.14
C GLN A 132 -0.11 8.18 12.00
N LEU A 133 -1.37 8.16 11.53
CA LEU A 133 -1.75 7.28 10.40
C LEU A 133 -1.03 7.67 9.10
N SER A 134 -0.83 8.97 8.89
CA SER A 134 -0.07 9.47 7.73
C SER A 134 1.40 9.06 7.83
N GLN A 135 1.98 9.13 9.03
CA GLN A 135 3.33 8.68 9.32
C GLN A 135 3.46 7.17 9.12
N VAL A 136 2.57 6.36 9.69
CA VAL A 136 2.51 4.90 9.47
C VAL A 136 2.46 4.59 7.97
N ALA A 137 1.62 5.30 7.22
CA ALA A 137 1.49 5.06 5.78
C ALA A 137 2.76 5.42 5.00
N CYS A 138 3.39 6.55 5.35
CA CYS A 138 4.67 6.94 4.79
C CYS A 138 5.78 5.95 5.17
N GLN A 139 5.84 5.48 6.41
CA GLN A 139 6.83 4.51 6.88
C GLN A 139 6.67 3.15 6.19
N ALA A 140 5.44 2.67 6.02
CA ALA A 140 5.17 1.47 5.23
C ALA A 140 5.67 1.61 3.77
N THR A 141 5.49 2.80 3.18
CA THR A 141 6.02 3.10 1.85
C THR A 141 7.55 3.08 1.84
N MET A 142 8.20 3.64 2.87
CA MET A 142 9.66 3.60 3.00
C MET A 142 10.20 2.19 3.19
N HIS A 143 9.51 1.34 3.96
CA HIS A 143 9.85 -0.08 4.08
C HIS A 143 9.84 -0.79 2.73
N LEU A 144 8.82 -0.54 1.91
CA LEU A 144 8.76 -1.08 0.55
C LEU A 144 9.93 -0.59 -0.32
N LEU A 145 10.32 0.68 -0.22
CA LEU A 145 11.50 1.20 -0.94
C LEU A 145 12.81 0.59 -0.41
N ASN A 146 12.93 0.35 0.88
CA ASN A 146 14.09 -0.33 1.47
C ASN A 146 14.23 -1.75 0.96
N HIS A 147 13.13 -2.49 0.85
CA HIS A 147 13.12 -3.80 0.20
C HIS A 147 13.54 -3.69 -1.28
N ALA A 148 13.08 -2.66 -1.99
CA ALA A 148 13.50 -2.42 -3.38
C ALA A 148 15.01 -2.21 -3.50
N ILE A 149 15.63 -1.45 -2.57
CA ILE A 149 17.08 -1.26 -2.47
C ILE A 149 17.79 -2.58 -2.17
N ALA A 150 17.30 -3.35 -1.19
CA ALA A 150 17.91 -4.60 -0.76
C ALA A 150 17.94 -5.65 -1.87
N THR A 151 16.87 -5.71 -2.67
CA THR A 151 16.68 -6.70 -3.74
C THR A 151 17.14 -6.25 -5.13
N ALA A 152 17.49 -4.96 -5.30
CA ALA A 152 17.99 -4.46 -6.58
C ALA A 152 19.41 -4.98 -6.87
N ALA A 153 19.69 -5.17 -8.16
CA ALA A 153 21.05 -5.46 -8.63
C ALA A 153 22.02 -4.33 -8.20
N PRO A 154 23.29 -4.64 -7.87
CA PRO A 154 24.23 -3.66 -7.32
C PRO A 154 24.36 -2.38 -8.17
N ASP A 155 24.34 -2.51 -9.50
CA ASP A 155 24.41 -1.43 -10.48
C ASP A 155 23.14 -0.57 -10.55
N ARG A 156 22.05 -0.98 -9.90
CA ARG A 156 20.74 -0.31 -9.90
C ARG A 156 20.30 0.21 -8.54
N LYS A 157 20.98 -0.17 -7.45
CA LYS A 157 20.66 0.28 -6.08
C LYS A 157 20.64 1.81 -5.97
N TRP A 158 21.52 2.49 -6.69
CA TRP A 158 21.63 3.95 -6.67
C TRP A 158 20.32 4.65 -7.07
N ILE A 159 19.51 4.09 -7.98
CA ILE A 159 18.22 4.67 -8.40
C ILE A 159 17.28 4.75 -7.20
N TRP A 160 17.21 3.66 -6.44
CA TRP A 160 16.35 3.58 -5.26
C TRP A 160 16.86 4.44 -4.11
N HIS A 161 18.18 4.54 -3.93
CA HIS A 161 18.77 5.47 -2.99
C HIS A 161 18.42 6.92 -3.33
N ALA A 162 18.53 7.32 -4.59
CA ALA A 162 18.18 8.66 -5.05
C ALA A 162 16.69 8.98 -4.83
N LEU A 163 15.78 8.04 -5.14
CA LEU A 163 14.35 8.21 -4.87
C LEU A 163 14.03 8.32 -3.37
N ARG A 164 14.70 7.51 -2.53
CA ARG A 164 14.45 7.45 -1.08
C ARG A 164 15.01 8.66 -0.34
N ALA A 165 16.26 9.03 -0.59
CA ALA A 165 16.95 10.08 0.15
C ALA A 165 16.46 11.48 -0.25
N GLY A 166 15.95 11.63 -1.48
CA GLY A 166 15.68 12.96 -2.05
C GLY A 166 16.95 13.80 -2.19
N ASP A 167 18.12 13.19 -2.06
CA ASP A 167 19.44 13.81 -2.10
C ASP A 167 20.41 12.95 -2.94
N ILE A 168 21.37 13.61 -3.54
CA ILE A 168 22.21 13.21 -4.68
C ILE A 168 23.57 12.70 -4.20
N THR A 169 23.92 12.83 -2.92
CA THR A 169 25.27 12.61 -2.41
C THR A 169 25.79 11.20 -2.73
N GLY A 170 26.65 11.11 -3.75
CA GLY A 170 27.32 9.87 -4.17
C GLY A 170 26.81 9.22 -5.45
N SER A 171 25.85 9.81 -6.18
CA SER A 171 25.35 9.23 -7.43
C SER A 171 26.25 9.58 -8.63
N PRO A 172 26.67 8.61 -9.47
CA PRO A 172 27.41 8.89 -10.70
C PRO A 172 26.46 9.52 -11.74
N GLY A 173 26.20 10.83 -11.65
CA GLY A 173 25.70 11.72 -12.70
C GLY A 173 24.69 11.18 -13.73
N ARG A 174 23.67 10.40 -13.34
CA ARG A 174 22.72 9.79 -14.30
C ARG A 174 21.23 10.02 -13.99
N LEU A 175 20.86 10.28 -12.74
CA LEU A 175 19.55 10.80 -12.34
C LEU A 175 19.77 11.72 -11.13
N ALA A 176 19.63 13.04 -11.31
CA ALA A 176 19.79 14.00 -10.22
C ALA A 176 18.42 14.37 -9.65
N VAL A 177 18.11 13.96 -8.42
CA VAL A 177 16.84 14.24 -7.73
C VAL A 177 16.92 15.56 -6.99
N ASP A 178 15.97 16.46 -7.27
CA ASP A 178 15.91 17.80 -6.66
C ASP A 178 15.04 17.83 -5.39
N ALA A 179 13.93 17.10 -5.43
CA ALA A 179 12.99 17.03 -4.32
C ALA A 179 12.10 15.81 -4.44
N THR A 180 11.85 15.16 -3.30
CA THR A 180 10.84 14.11 -3.14
C THR A 180 9.75 14.59 -2.19
N ARG A 181 8.48 14.47 -2.59
CA ARG A 181 7.32 14.80 -1.74
C ARG A 181 6.42 13.61 -1.58
N LEU A 182 6.07 13.29 -0.33
CA LEU A 182 5.09 12.28 0.02
C LEU A 182 3.79 12.93 0.47
N ARG A 183 2.66 12.48 -0.08
CA ARG A 183 1.33 12.91 0.35
C ARG A 183 0.46 11.70 0.58
N PHE A 184 -0.07 11.58 1.79
CA PHE A 184 -1.06 10.56 2.12
C PHE A 184 -2.47 11.10 1.94
N GLN A 185 -3.31 10.36 1.21
CA GLN A 185 -4.73 10.61 1.06
C GLN A 185 -5.51 9.39 1.58
N PRO A 186 -6.13 9.45 2.78
CA PRO A 186 -6.95 8.36 3.29
C PRO A 186 -8.21 8.20 2.44
N VAL A 187 -8.62 6.95 2.21
CA VAL A 187 -9.82 6.57 1.46
C VAL A 187 -10.86 5.98 2.39
N ARG A 188 -10.45 5.11 3.32
CA ARG A 188 -11.33 4.57 4.37
C ARG A 188 -10.80 4.90 5.74
N LEU A 189 -11.69 5.42 6.57
CA LEU A 189 -11.57 5.53 8.02
C LEU A 189 -12.93 5.11 8.58
N PRO A 190 -13.01 4.06 9.42
CA PRO A 190 -14.25 3.71 10.08
C PRO A 190 -14.59 4.80 11.11
N LEU A 191 -15.90 5.07 11.25
CA LEU A 191 -16.42 6.23 12.00
C LEU A 191 -16.01 6.24 13.48
N ASP A 192 -15.80 5.06 14.05
CA ASP A 192 -15.37 4.83 15.43
C ASP A 192 -13.95 5.34 15.72
N ILE A 193 -13.08 5.40 14.72
CA ILE A 193 -11.77 6.09 14.82
C ILE A 193 -11.95 7.62 14.72
N ILE A 194 -13.01 8.08 14.05
CA ILE A 194 -13.29 9.51 13.81
C ILE A 194 -13.88 10.19 15.05
N THR A 195 -14.66 9.47 15.86
CA THR A 195 -15.38 10.03 17.02
C THR A 195 -14.56 10.15 18.31
N GLY A 196 -13.27 9.82 18.29
CA GLY A 196 -12.34 10.11 19.40
C GLY A 196 -12.59 9.34 20.70
N SER A 197 -13.53 8.39 20.74
CA SER A 197 -13.85 7.61 21.95
C SER A 197 -12.89 6.43 22.20
N GLY A 198 -11.81 6.31 21.40
CA GLY A 198 -10.79 5.30 21.60
C GLY A 198 -9.81 5.26 20.44
N GLU A 199 -8.80 6.15 20.45
CA GLU A 199 -7.56 5.86 19.74
C GLU A 199 -6.98 4.58 20.35
N GLU A 200 -7.08 3.47 19.60
CA GLU A 200 -6.61 2.17 20.08
C GLU A 200 -5.10 2.18 20.23
N LEU A 201 -4.64 2.28 21.48
CA LEU A 201 -3.35 1.77 21.90
C LEU A 201 -3.27 0.30 21.47
N GLY A 202 -2.46 0.02 20.46
CA GLY A 202 -2.40 -1.32 19.90
C GLY A 202 -1.30 -1.50 18.87
N SER A 203 -0.93 -2.76 18.66
CA SER A 203 -0.01 -3.15 17.59
C SER A 203 -0.72 -3.07 16.25
N HIS A 204 -0.15 -2.29 15.34
CA HIS A 204 -0.63 -2.10 13.98
C HIS A 204 0.40 -2.63 12.99
N SER A 205 -0.11 -3.18 11.90
CA SER A 205 0.69 -3.60 10.76
C SER A 205 0.28 -2.78 9.54
N ALA A 206 1.24 -2.28 8.78
CA ALA A 206 0.98 -1.52 7.58
C ALA A 206 1.68 -2.13 6.38
N TYR A 207 0.93 -2.18 5.28
CA TYR A 207 1.31 -2.86 4.04
C TYR A 207 1.23 -1.86 2.90
N ALA A 208 2.32 -1.70 2.16
CA ALA A 208 2.37 -0.83 1.00
C ALA A 208 2.55 -1.66 -0.28
N ARG A 209 1.92 -1.19 -1.36
CA ARG A 209 2.19 -1.69 -2.71
C ARG A 209 2.30 -0.57 -3.72
N LEU A 210 3.15 -0.74 -4.71
CA LEU A 210 3.24 0.19 -5.83
C LEU A 210 2.00 -0.04 -6.72
N LEU A 211 1.15 0.97 -6.81
CA LEU A 211 -0.11 0.89 -7.55
C LEU A 211 0.11 1.29 -9.01
N THR A 212 0.68 2.46 -9.22
CA THR A 212 0.96 3.03 -10.54
C THR A 212 2.19 3.90 -10.47
N TYR A 213 2.78 4.16 -11.64
CA TYR A 213 3.83 5.14 -11.79
C TYR A 213 3.67 5.89 -13.12
N SER A 214 4.15 7.12 -13.17
CA SER A 214 4.26 7.92 -14.37
C SER A 214 5.65 8.54 -14.40
N LEU A 215 6.35 8.35 -15.52
CA LEU A 215 7.69 8.88 -15.74
C LEU A 215 7.61 9.93 -16.85
N PHE A 216 8.14 11.11 -16.56
CA PHE A 216 8.31 12.24 -17.45
C PHE A 216 9.80 12.54 -17.59
N SER A 217 10.18 13.41 -18.52
CA SER A 217 11.57 13.82 -18.75
C SER A 217 12.23 14.44 -17.51
N ASP A 218 11.44 15.11 -16.68
CA ASP A 218 11.89 15.93 -15.53
C ASP A 218 11.22 15.51 -14.22
N ARG A 219 10.37 14.47 -14.22
CA ARG A 219 9.61 14.07 -13.03
C ARG A 219 9.22 12.60 -13.05
N ALA A 220 9.22 11.98 -11.87
CA ALA A 220 8.53 10.72 -11.62
C ALA A 220 7.42 10.93 -10.58
N CYS A 221 6.25 10.38 -10.85
CA CYS A 221 5.13 10.32 -9.92
C CYS A 221 4.81 8.86 -9.64
N LEU A 222 5.07 8.39 -8.43
CA LEU A 222 4.75 7.04 -7.98
C LEU A 222 3.53 7.11 -7.05
N THR A 223 2.56 6.23 -7.23
CA THR A 223 1.41 6.11 -6.34
C THR A 223 1.46 4.76 -5.65
N PHE A 224 1.47 4.78 -4.33
CA PHE A 224 1.43 3.58 -3.50
C PHE A 224 0.04 3.45 -2.89
N LYS A 225 -0.51 2.24 -2.88
CA LYS A 225 -1.68 1.90 -2.06
C LYS A 225 -1.16 1.38 -0.72
N VAL A 226 -1.71 1.91 0.37
CA VAL A 226 -1.35 1.49 1.72
C VAL A 226 -2.59 1.00 2.47
N TYR A 227 -2.41 -0.08 3.23
CA TYR A 227 -3.40 -0.63 4.16
C TYR A 227 -2.81 -0.62 5.57
N ILE A 228 -3.57 -0.12 6.54
CA ILE A 228 -3.24 -0.12 7.96
C ILE A 228 -4.21 -1.08 8.63
N ARG A 229 -3.66 -2.08 9.31
CA ARG A 229 -4.37 -3.17 9.94
C ARG A 229 -4.19 -3.12 11.45
N SER A 230 -5.28 -3.22 12.21
CA SER A 230 -5.22 -3.44 13.65
C SER A 230 -5.02 -4.93 13.90
N ASN A 231 -3.98 -5.28 14.66
CA ASN A 231 -3.71 -6.67 14.99
C ASN A 231 -4.73 -7.22 15.98
N ILE A 232 -5.23 -6.37 16.88
CA ILE A 232 -6.26 -6.71 17.88
C ILE A 232 -7.61 -6.96 17.22
N ARG A 233 -8.03 -6.06 16.31
CA ARG A 233 -9.32 -6.21 15.61
C ARG A 233 -9.29 -7.23 14.48
N MET A 234 -8.10 -7.70 14.13
CA MET A 234 -7.85 -8.58 12.99
C MET A 234 -8.44 -8.08 11.66
N ALA A 235 -8.36 -6.77 11.42
CA ALA A 235 -9.01 -6.11 10.30
C ALA A 235 -8.24 -4.89 9.80
N VAL A 236 -8.38 -4.58 8.51
CA VAL A 236 -7.94 -3.30 7.94
C VAL A 236 -8.79 -2.17 8.51
N ILE A 237 -8.16 -1.28 9.25
CA ILE A 237 -8.80 -0.12 9.89
C ILE A 237 -8.64 1.16 9.07
N ALA A 238 -7.66 1.22 8.17
CA ALA A 238 -7.55 2.34 7.24
C ALA A 238 -6.90 1.89 5.94
N ASP A 239 -7.26 2.54 4.85
CA ASP A 239 -6.52 2.44 3.60
C ASP A 239 -6.43 3.79 2.92
N GLY A 240 -5.41 3.96 2.08
CA GLY A 240 -5.17 5.23 1.43
C GLY A 240 -4.12 5.15 0.35
N PHE A 241 -3.79 6.29 -0.21
CA PHE A 241 -2.76 6.42 -1.23
C PHE A 241 -1.63 7.29 -0.72
N VAL A 242 -0.39 6.84 -0.91
CA VAL A 242 0.80 7.68 -0.75
C VAL A 242 1.29 8.04 -2.14
N GLN A 243 1.27 9.33 -2.48
CA GLN A 243 1.86 9.83 -3.71
C GLN A 243 3.28 10.29 -3.42
N MET A 244 4.25 9.75 -4.16
CA MET A 244 5.63 10.19 -4.17
C MET A 244 5.91 10.91 -5.48
N SER A 245 6.19 12.21 -5.42
CA SER A 245 6.62 12.99 -6.59
C SER A 245 8.09 13.32 -6.45
N THR A 246 8.88 12.93 -7.44
CA THR A 246 10.32 13.17 -7.53
C THR A 246 10.61 14.02 -8.75
N SER A 247 11.27 15.16 -8.60
CA SER A 247 11.71 15.97 -9.75
C SER A 247 13.18 15.70 -10.08
N PHE A 248 13.52 15.73 -11.36
CA PHE A 248 14.86 15.47 -11.86
C PHE A 248 15.45 16.74 -12.47
N ASN A 249 16.67 17.10 -12.08
CA ASN A 249 17.39 18.22 -12.70
C ASN A 249 18.10 17.79 -14.00
N GLN A 250 18.55 16.52 -14.05
CA GLN A 250 19.11 15.88 -15.24
C GLN A 250 18.79 14.38 -15.19
N ALA A 251 18.10 13.87 -16.22
CA ALA A 251 17.79 12.46 -16.38
C ALA A 251 18.16 12.00 -17.79
N THR A 252 19.09 11.06 -17.90
CA THR A 252 19.41 10.47 -19.20
C THR A 252 18.30 9.49 -19.61
N PRO A 253 18.07 9.27 -20.92
CA PRO A 253 17.13 8.25 -21.40
C PRO A 253 17.41 6.86 -20.79
N ASP A 254 18.68 6.52 -20.62
CA ASP A 254 19.11 5.26 -20.01
C ASP A 254 18.68 5.16 -18.54
N ALA A 255 18.86 6.23 -17.75
CA ALA A 255 18.44 6.24 -16.35
C ALA A 255 16.92 6.10 -16.21
N ILE A 256 16.14 6.77 -17.08
CA ILE A 256 14.68 6.62 -17.12
C ILE A 256 14.29 5.18 -17.51
N SER A 257 15.00 4.57 -18.46
CA SER A 257 14.80 3.17 -18.85
C SER A 257 15.09 2.22 -17.69
N SER A 258 16.21 2.39 -16.99
CA SER A 258 16.56 1.59 -15.81
C SER A 258 15.54 1.75 -14.68
N LEU A 259 15.09 2.98 -14.40
CA LEU A 259 14.04 3.24 -13.41
C LEU A 259 12.73 2.54 -13.81
N LYS A 260 12.34 2.60 -15.08
CA LYS A 260 11.16 1.90 -15.59
C LYS A 260 11.27 0.39 -15.40
N GLN A 261 12.43 -0.20 -15.66
CA GLN A 261 12.67 -1.62 -15.43
C GLN A 261 12.54 -2.00 -13.95
N GLU A 262 13.13 -1.20 -13.05
CA GLU A 262 13.06 -1.44 -11.61
C GLU A 262 11.64 -1.28 -11.05
N LEU A 263 10.90 -0.26 -11.49
CA LEU A 263 9.48 -0.12 -11.15
C LEU A 263 8.65 -1.30 -11.69
N GLY A 264 8.94 -1.75 -12.92
CA GLY A 264 8.36 -2.96 -13.49
C GLY A 264 8.61 -4.19 -12.63
N ARG A 265 9.85 -4.41 -12.20
CA ARG A 265 10.24 -5.50 -11.30
C ARG A 265 9.45 -5.48 -9.99
N MET A 266 9.34 -4.32 -9.34
CA MET A 266 8.57 -4.18 -8.11
C MET A 266 7.08 -4.49 -8.31
N THR A 267 6.48 -3.99 -9.39
CA THR A 267 5.08 -4.30 -9.69
C THR A 267 4.87 -5.79 -9.97
N ALA A 268 5.79 -6.44 -10.70
CA ALA A 268 5.70 -7.86 -11.01
C ALA A 268 5.79 -8.74 -9.76
N PHE A 269 6.72 -8.44 -8.86
CA PHE A 269 6.86 -9.11 -7.56
C PHE A 269 5.55 -9.09 -6.76
N GLN A 270 4.87 -7.96 -6.71
CA GLN A 270 3.59 -7.81 -5.99
C GLN A 270 2.40 -8.49 -6.71
N HIS A 271 2.57 -8.85 -7.98
CA HIS A 271 1.55 -9.44 -8.84
C HIS A 271 1.76 -10.94 -9.08
N ASP A 272 2.58 -11.62 -8.27
CA ASP A 272 2.80 -13.06 -8.39
C ASP A 272 1.46 -13.83 -8.39
N ARG A 273 1.16 -14.47 -9.53
CA ARG A 273 -0.13 -15.12 -9.77
C ARG A 273 -0.27 -16.38 -8.92
N ASP A 274 0.82 -17.10 -8.70
CA ASP A 274 0.79 -18.37 -7.98
C ASP A 274 0.56 -18.11 -6.49
N THR A 275 1.24 -17.12 -5.91
CA THR A 275 0.97 -16.71 -4.52
C THR A 275 -0.45 -16.17 -4.34
N GLN A 276 -0.97 -15.40 -5.30
CA GLN A 276 -2.39 -14.98 -5.25
C GLN A 276 -3.36 -16.17 -5.37
N ASN A 277 -3.10 -17.12 -6.25
CA ASN A 277 -3.95 -18.30 -6.42
C ASN A 277 -3.94 -19.17 -5.17
N ARG A 278 -2.77 -19.41 -4.56
CA ARG A 278 -2.67 -20.10 -3.27
C ARG A 278 -3.48 -19.39 -2.18
N ALA A 279 -3.39 -18.07 -2.09
CA ALA A 279 -4.19 -17.31 -1.12
C ALA A 279 -5.70 -17.40 -1.38
N ARG A 280 -6.14 -17.45 -2.65
CA ARG A 280 -7.54 -17.66 -3.02
C ARG A 280 -8.04 -19.05 -2.62
N ILE A 281 -7.24 -20.07 -2.87
CA ILE A 281 -7.55 -21.46 -2.48
C ILE A 281 -7.66 -21.54 -0.96
N GLN A 282 -6.65 -21.07 -0.22
CA GLN A 282 -6.67 -21.05 1.24
C GLN A 282 -7.86 -20.28 1.82
N HIS A 283 -8.20 -19.13 1.21
CA HIS A 283 -9.39 -18.37 1.60
C HIS A 283 -10.69 -19.17 1.39
N ALA A 284 -10.84 -19.84 0.25
CA ALA A 284 -12.01 -20.66 -0.04
C ALA A 284 -12.11 -21.88 0.88
N GLU A 285 -11.01 -22.60 1.08
CA GLU A 285 -10.95 -23.74 2.00
C GLU A 285 -11.33 -23.34 3.43
N LEU A 286 -10.83 -22.20 3.91
CA LEU A 286 -11.17 -21.68 5.23
C LEU A 286 -12.66 -21.37 5.36
N LEU A 287 -13.25 -20.71 4.36
CA LEU A 287 -14.68 -20.40 4.38
C LEU A 287 -15.54 -21.65 4.31
N ASN A 288 -15.17 -22.62 3.47
CA ASN A 288 -15.86 -23.90 3.35
C ASN A 288 -15.79 -24.70 4.67
N ALA A 289 -14.64 -24.69 5.35
CA ALA A 289 -14.49 -25.35 6.64
C ALA A 289 -15.38 -24.73 7.72
N ILE A 290 -15.48 -23.39 7.75
CA ILE A 290 -16.39 -22.69 8.66
C ILE A 290 -17.84 -23.04 8.31
N GLU A 291 -18.24 -22.95 7.04
CA GLU A 291 -19.61 -23.26 6.61
C GLU A 291 -20.00 -24.72 6.91
N LYS A 292 -19.08 -25.66 6.72
CA LYS A 292 -19.26 -27.06 7.13
C LYS A 292 -19.55 -27.15 8.64
N LEU A 293 -18.71 -26.52 9.47
CA LEU A 293 -18.91 -26.52 10.92
C LEU A 293 -20.27 -25.89 11.30
N GLU A 294 -20.66 -24.80 10.65
CA GLU A 294 -21.96 -24.15 10.90
C GLU A 294 -23.13 -25.10 10.59
N ASN A 295 -23.11 -25.76 9.42
CA ASN A 295 -24.16 -26.70 8.99
C ASN A 295 -24.24 -27.95 9.87
N GLU A 296 -23.12 -28.39 10.44
CA GLU A 296 -23.07 -29.57 11.32
C GLU A 296 -23.38 -29.26 12.79
N THR A 297 -23.55 -27.98 13.17
CA THR A 297 -23.75 -27.57 14.57
C THR A 297 -25.04 -26.82 14.79
N TRP A 298 -25.10 -25.54 14.39
CA TRP A 298 -26.21 -24.63 14.69
C TRP A 298 -27.11 -24.36 13.50
N ASN A 299 -26.62 -24.51 12.27
CA ASN A 299 -27.39 -24.25 11.05
C ASN A 299 -28.10 -25.52 10.56
N ARG A 300 -28.90 -26.10 11.45
CA ARG A 300 -29.80 -27.24 11.22
C ARG A 300 -31.13 -26.99 11.92
N ASP A 301 -32.22 -27.50 11.36
CA ASP A 301 -33.58 -27.21 11.84
C ASP A 301 -33.84 -27.70 13.28
N ASP A 302 -33.06 -28.68 13.75
CA ASP A 302 -33.13 -29.29 15.08
C ASP A 302 -32.04 -28.77 16.04
N ALA A 303 -31.31 -27.71 15.69
CA ALA A 303 -30.24 -27.19 16.52
C ALA A 303 -30.78 -26.63 17.85
N VAL A 304 -30.29 -27.16 18.96
CA VAL A 304 -30.54 -26.64 20.31
C VAL A 304 -29.22 -26.08 20.85
N GLU A 305 -29.28 -24.89 21.44
CA GLU A 305 -28.11 -24.26 22.04
C GLU A 305 -27.67 -25.04 23.29
N ASP A 306 -26.38 -25.34 23.40
CA ASP A 306 -25.82 -26.06 24.53
C ASP A 306 -25.50 -25.06 25.65
N PHE A 307 -26.40 -24.94 26.62
CA PHE A 307 -26.21 -24.06 27.78
C PHE A 307 -25.16 -24.57 28.77
N GLY A 308 -24.46 -25.67 28.45
CA GLY A 308 -23.53 -26.33 29.34
C GLY A 308 -24.30 -27.05 30.45
N SER A 309 -24.05 -28.35 30.59
CA SER A 309 -24.56 -29.13 31.71
C SER A 309 -23.91 -28.66 33.02
N ALA A 310 -24.39 -27.57 33.60
CA ALA A 310 -24.20 -27.29 35.01
C ALA A 310 -24.92 -28.43 35.76
N SER A 311 -24.19 -29.47 36.16
CA SER A 311 -24.75 -30.52 37.00
C SER A 311 -25.42 -29.87 38.20
N PRO A 312 -26.74 -30.09 38.44
CA PRO A 312 -27.34 -29.66 39.68
C PRO A 312 -26.57 -30.36 40.80
N ALA A 313 -25.98 -29.56 41.70
CA ALA A 313 -25.33 -30.08 42.89
C ALA A 313 -26.31 -31.05 43.58
N SER A 314 -25.92 -32.32 43.70
CA SER A 314 -26.74 -33.30 44.41
C SER A 314 -26.94 -32.81 45.84
N PRO A 315 -28.19 -32.69 46.32
CA PRO A 315 -28.43 -32.38 47.71
C PRO A 315 -27.92 -33.56 48.56
N ALA A 316 -27.00 -33.26 49.48
CA ALA A 316 -26.54 -34.17 50.52
C ALA A 316 -27.59 -34.30 51.64
#